data_AF-A0A8B7PGZ8-F1
#
_entry.id   AF-A0A8B7PGZ8-F1
#
_cell.length_a   1.000
_cell.length_b   1.000
_cell.length_c   1.000
_cell.angle_alpha   90.00
_cell.angle_beta   90.00
_cell.angle_gamma   90.00
#
_symmetry.space_group_name_H-M   'P 1'
#
loop_
_entity.id
_entity.type
_entity.pdbx_description
1 polymer ?
#
loop_
_entity_poly.entity_id
_entity_poly.type
_entity_poly.pdbx_seq_one_letter_code
_entity_poly.pdbx_strand_id
1 'polypeptide(L)'
;MAKSQRSKREKQKDFVKKKVKVGKTLQKPQNETITTFKTRSILILEQLAEKEAGSNVTKKRYTLSELCSRLGQKNPNQKLDACQGINELFGKLSSEQTRLGLSSLMPALCPCLLDDDSKVRTTTIQLFELLIDK
;
A
#
# COMPACT_ATOMS: atom_id res chain seq x y z
N MET A 1 -32.53 -51.16 -46.39
CA MET A 1 -32.04 -49.76 -46.53
C MET A 1 -30.69 -49.63 -45.82
N ALA A 2 -29.58 -49.63 -46.56
CA ALA A 2 -28.24 -49.51 -45.98
C ALA A 2 -27.96 -48.04 -45.58
N LYS A 3 -27.56 -47.79 -44.33
CA LYS A 3 -27.23 -46.44 -43.85
C LYS A 3 -26.01 -45.86 -44.62
N SER A 4 -26.13 -44.60 -45.06
CA SER A 4 -25.11 -43.86 -45.81
C SER A 4 -23.74 -43.85 -45.10
N GLN A 5 -22.65 -43.96 -45.88
CA GLN A 5 -21.28 -43.91 -45.36
C GLN A 5 -20.98 -42.63 -44.56
N ARG A 6 -21.67 -41.52 -44.86
CA ARG A 6 -21.54 -40.26 -44.13
C ARG A 6 -22.04 -40.39 -42.68
N SER A 7 -23.22 -41.00 -42.49
CA SER A 7 -23.79 -41.26 -41.17
C SER A 7 -22.93 -42.23 -40.34
N LYS A 8 -22.25 -43.19 -40.99
CA LYS A 8 -21.30 -44.09 -40.32
C LYS A 8 -20.02 -43.37 -39.87
N ARG A 9 -19.48 -42.45 -40.69
CA ARG A 9 -18.29 -41.65 -40.37
C ARG A 9 -18.55 -40.63 -39.26
N GLU A 10 -19.75 -40.06 -39.18
CA GLU A 10 -20.11 -39.13 -38.10
C GLU A 10 -20.12 -39.82 -36.74
N LYS A 11 -20.73 -41.01 -36.62
CA LYS A 11 -20.71 -41.81 -35.39
C LYS A 11 -19.32 -42.31 -34.96
N GLN A 12 -18.40 -42.44 -35.93
CA GLN A 12 -17.01 -42.82 -35.64
C GLN A 12 -16.18 -41.68 -35.05
N LYS A 13 -16.63 -40.42 -35.16
CA LYS A 13 -15.90 -39.24 -34.63
C LYS A 13 -15.97 -39.15 -33.12
N ASP A 14 -17.03 -39.70 -32.52
CA ASP A 14 -17.35 -39.47 -31.11
C ASP A 14 -16.37 -40.16 -30.12
N PHE A 15 -15.53 -41.09 -30.59
CA PHE A 15 -14.56 -41.83 -29.76
C PHE A 15 -13.19 -42.05 -30.43
N VAL A 16 -12.75 -41.14 -31.30
CA VAL A 16 -11.46 -41.30 -32.01
C VAL A 16 -10.28 -41.10 -31.06
N LYS A 17 -9.59 -42.20 -30.75
CA LYS A 17 -8.29 -42.14 -30.07
C LYS A 17 -7.23 -41.61 -31.03
N LYS A 18 -6.52 -40.56 -30.62
CA LYS A 18 -5.39 -40.01 -31.38
C LYS A 18 -4.28 -41.05 -31.47
N LYS A 19 -3.71 -41.27 -32.67
CA LYS A 19 -2.54 -42.15 -32.84
C LYS A 19 -1.38 -41.62 -32.00
N VAL A 20 -0.86 -42.45 -31.10
CA VAL A 20 0.31 -42.13 -30.26
C VAL A 20 1.53 -41.99 -31.18
N LYS A 21 2.19 -40.83 -31.11
CA LYS A 21 3.44 -40.60 -31.84
C LYS A 21 4.59 -41.01 -30.94
N VAL A 22 5.47 -41.87 -31.43
CA VAL A 22 6.69 -42.28 -30.72
C VAL A 22 7.52 -41.06 -30.30
N GLY A 23 8.06 -41.08 -29.08
CA GLY A 23 8.85 -39.98 -28.50
C GLY A 23 8.05 -38.81 -27.90
N LYS A 24 6.71 -38.83 -27.94
CA LYS A 24 5.87 -37.83 -27.23
C LYS A 24 5.24 -38.44 -25.99
N THR A 25 5.12 -37.64 -24.93
CA THR A 25 4.43 -38.05 -23.70
C THR A 25 3.00 -38.47 -24.01
N LEU A 26 2.57 -39.56 -23.36
CA LEU A 26 1.22 -40.07 -23.49
C LEU A 26 0.23 -38.99 -23.03
N GLN A 27 -0.79 -38.71 -23.86
CA GLN A 27 -1.83 -37.75 -23.48
C GLN A 27 -2.63 -38.30 -22.31
N LYS A 28 -2.93 -37.40 -21.37
CA LYS A 28 -3.82 -37.66 -20.24
C LYS A 28 -5.18 -38.18 -20.72
N PRO A 29 -5.78 -39.14 -20.00
CA PRO A 29 -7.06 -39.71 -20.38
C PRO A 29 -8.18 -38.65 -20.34
N GLN A 30 -9.14 -38.77 -21.26
CA GLN A 30 -10.15 -37.72 -21.50
C GLN A 30 -11.21 -37.61 -20.37
N ASN A 31 -11.30 -38.61 -19.52
CA ASN A 31 -12.12 -38.62 -18.30
C ASN A 31 -11.36 -38.13 -17.05
N GLU A 32 -10.14 -37.60 -17.19
CA GLU A 32 -9.38 -37.05 -16.07
C GLU A 32 -9.95 -35.69 -15.65
N THR A 33 -10.42 -35.60 -14.40
CA THR A 33 -10.77 -34.32 -13.78
C THR A 33 -9.49 -33.55 -13.45
N ILE A 34 -9.31 -32.38 -14.06
CA ILE A 34 -8.16 -31.51 -13.80
C ILE A 34 -8.40 -30.74 -12.48
N THR A 35 -7.66 -31.11 -11.43
CA THR A 35 -7.74 -30.48 -10.09
C THR A 35 -6.75 -29.33 -9.89
N THR A 36 -6.05 -28.90 -10.93
CA THR A 36 -5.10 -27.80 -10.84
C THR A 36 -5.81 -26.46 -11.04
N PHE A 37 -6.03 -25.74 -9.95
CA PHE A 37 -6.52 -24.36 -9.97
C PHE A 37 -5.51 -23.43 -9.30
N LYS A 38 -5.48 -22.16 -9.73
CA LYS A 38 -4.64 -21.11 -9.13
C LYS A 38 -5.55 -20.10 -8.45
N THR A 39 -5.37 -19.85 -7.17
CA THR A 39 -6.02 -18.77 -6.44
C THR A 39 -5.02 -17.67 -6.11
N ARG A 40 -5.50 -16.43 -6.01
CA ARG A 40 -4.76 -15.29 -5.46
C ARG A 40 -5.62 -14.65 -4.39
N SER A 41 -5.02 -14.30 -3.27
CA SER A 41 -5.68 -13.47 -2.26
C SER A 41 -5.74 -12.02 -2.75
N ILE A 42 -6.82 -11.34 -2.41
CA ILE A 42 -6.91 -9.89 -2.55
C ILE A 42 -6.36 -9.32 -1.25
N LEU A 43 -5.34 -8.46 -1.36
CA LEU A 43 -4.86 -7.70 -0.22
C LEU A 43 -5.73 -6.45 -0.08
N ILE A 44 -6.55 -6.43 0.96
CA ILE A 44 -7.29 -5.23 1.35
C ILE A 44 -6.32 -4.39 2.19
N LEU A 45 -6.00 -3.19 1.71
CA LEU A 45 -5.26 -2.23 2.51
C LEU A 45 -6.15 -1.83 3.69
N GLU A 46 -5.67 -2.01 4.91
CA GLU A 46 -6.41 -1.63 6.12
C GLU A 46 -6.72 -0.13 6.06
N GLN A 47 -8.01 0.20 5.99
CA GLN A 47 -8.49 1.57 6.11
C GLN A 47 -8.96 1.76 7.55
N LEU A 48 -8.36 2.72 8.26
CA LEU A 48 -8.78 3.13 9.60
C LEU A 48 -8.62 2.03 10.67
N ALA A 49 -7.48 1.34 10.70
CA ALA A 49 -7.15 0.51 11.85
C ALA A 49 -7.24 1.35 13.15
N GLU A 50 -7.84 0.78 14.21
CA GLU A 50 -7.71 1.35 15.55
C GLU A 50 -6.23 1.38 15.87
N LYS A 51 -5.64 2.58 15.81
CA LYS A 51 -4.26 2.77 16.23
C LYS A 51 -4.22 2.45 17.72
N GLU A 52 -3.62 1.32 18.07
CA GLU A 52 -3.10 1.04 19.40
C GLU A 52 -2.42 2.32 19.89
N ALA A 53 -3.06 3.00 20.83
CA ALA A 53 -2.67 4.33 21.23
C ALA A 53 -1.40 4.24 22.09
N GLY A 54 -0.24 4.17 21.44
CA GLY A 54 1.04 4.37 22.10
C GLY A 54 1.09 5.77 22.75
N SER A 55 1.91 5.93 23.79
CA SER A 55 2.03 7.20 24.52
C SER A 55 2.44 8.40 23.66
N ASN A 56 3.08 8.14 22.51
CA ASN A 56 3.74 9.15 21.68
C ASN A 56 2.89 9.55 20.47
N VAL A 57 1.61 9.88 20.71
CA VAL A 57 0.69 10.34 19.67
C VAL A 57 0.05 11.70 19.99
N THR A 58 -0.25 12.46 18.95
CA THR A 58 -1.03 13.71 19.01
C THR A 58 -2.48 13.45 19.46
N LYS A 59 -3.25 14.47 19.85
CA LYS A 59 -4.70 14.39 20.11
C LYS A 59 -5.50 13.68 19.01
N LYS A 60 -5.11 13.90 17.74
CA LYS A 60 -5.68 13.23 16.56
C LYS A 60 -5.10 11.84 16.27
N ARG A 61 -4.33 11.28 17.22
CA ARG A 61 -3.64 9.99 17.12
C ARG A 61 -2.72 9.88 15.89
N TYR A 62 -1.93 10.93 15.64
CA TYR A 62 -0.87 10.89 14.65
C TYR A 62 0.48 10.60 15.31
N THR A 63 1.26 9.73 14.67
CA THR A 63 2.66 9.49 15.04
C THR A 63 3.58 10.49 14.32
N LEU A 64 4.82 10.64 14.79
CA LEU A 64 5.79 11.55 14.15
C LEU A 64 6.01 11.22 12.66
N SER A 65 6.12 9.93 12.31
CA SER A 65 6.30 9.49 10.92
C SER A 65 5.12 9.89 10.02
N GLU A 66 3.89 9.77 10.53
CA GLU A 66 2.70 10.18 9.80
C GLU A 66 2.62 11.70 9.62
N LEU A 67 3.05 12.47 10.63
CA LEU A 67 3.14 13.92 10.54
C LEU A 67 4.16 14.35 9.47
N CYS A 68 5.33 13.70 9.41
CA CYS A 68 6.32 13.93 8.35
C CYS A 68 5.75 13.63 6.96
N SER A 69 5.01 12.53 6.81
CA SER A 69 4.34 12.19 5.55
C SER A 69 3.30 13.24 5.13
N ARG A 70 2.59 13.83 6.11
CA ARG A 70 1.60 14.90 5.88
C ARG A 70 2.23 16.23 5.47
N LEU A 71 3.41 16.57 5.97
CA LEU A 71 4.15 17.75 5.52
C LEU A 71 4.53 17.68 4.03
N GLY A 72 4.79 16.48 3.52
CA GLY A 72 5.07 16.25 2.10
C GLY A 72 3.85 16.33 1.17
N GLN A 73 2.63 16.41 1.70
CA GLN A 73 1.41 16.49 0.88
C GLN A 73 1.19 17.90 0.35
N LYS A 74 0.60 18.07 -0.82
CA LYS A 74 0.41 19.40 -1.45
C LYS A 74 -0.62 20.31 -0.75
N ASN A 75 -1.49 19.75 0.09
CA ASN A 75 -2.58 20.51 0.69
C ASN A 75 -2.06 21.42 1.83
N PRO A 76 -2.18 22.76 1.73
CA PRO A 76 -1.63 23.68 2.73
C PRO A 76 -2.29 23.51 4.10
N ASN A 77 -3.60 23.25 4.16
CA ASN A 77 -4.30 23.02 5.42
C ASN A 77 -3.80 21.76 6.13
N GLN A 78 -3.42 20.74 5.37
CA GLN A 78 -2.85 19.51 5.92
C GLN A 78 -1.43 19.72 6.45
N LYS A 79 -0.62 20.53 5.77
CA LYS A 79 0.71 20.94 6.24
C LYS A 79 0.63 21.76 7.53
N LEU A 80 -0.32 22.71 7.61
CA LEU A 80 -0.57 23.50 8.81
C LEU A 80 -0.98 22.63 10.00
N ASP A 81 -1.94 21.72 9.79
CA ASP A 81 -2.38 20.77 10.83
C ASP A 81 -1.23 19.86 11.28
N ALA A 82 -0.35 19.44 10.34
CA ALA A 82 0.83 18.66 10.66
C ALA A 82 1.84 19.47 11.51
N CYS A 83 2.12 20.72 11.17
CA CYS A 83 2.99 21.60 11.96
C CYS A 83 2.46 21.79 13.39
N GLN A 84 1.16 22.01 13.54
CA GLN A 84 0.52 22.11 14.86
C GLN A 84 0.62 20.79 15.64
N GLY A 85 0.41 19.66 14.96
CA GLY A 85 0.54 18.34 15.56
C GLY A 85 1.96 18.01 16.02
N ILE A 86 2.99 18.48 15.30
CA ILE A 86 4.40 18.33 15.68
C ILE A 86 4.70 19.16 16.93
N ASN A 87 4.22 20.41 16.99
CA ASN A 87 4.38 21.25 18.18
C ASN A 87 3.74 20.61 19.43
N GLU A 88 2.52 20.07 19.27
CA GLU A 88 1.85 19.34 20.34
C GLU A 88 2.64 18.09 20.78
N LEU A 89 3.19 17.34 19.83
CA LEU A 89 3.94 16.12 20.12
C LEU A 89 5.23 16.45 20.88
N PHE A 90 5.98 17.48 20.46
CA PHE A 90 7.18 17.93 21.17
C PHE A 90 6.89 18.57 22.52
N GLY A 91 5.67 19.03 22.78
CA GLY A 91 5.23 19.42 24.12
C GLY A 91 5.07 18.22 25.07
N LYS A 92 4.83 17.01 24.55
CA LYS A 92 4.60 15.79 25.33
C LYS A 92 5.83 14.91 25.47
N LEU A 93 6.69 14.87 24.45
CA LEU A 93 7.89 14.03 24.42
C LEU A 93 9.02 14.59 25.28
N SER A 94 9.89 13.70 25.79
CA SER A 94 11.12 14.12 26.47
C SER A 94 12.13 14.74 25.48
N SER A 95 13.09 15.51 25.98
CA SER A 95 14.12 16.16 25.15
C SER A 95 14.93 15.12 24.35
N GLU A 96 15.26 13.98 24.94
CA GLU A 96 15.98 12.89 24.27
C GLU A 96 15.19 12.28 23.11
N GLN A 97 13.90 11.99 23.32
CA GLN A 97 13.02 11.45 22.27
C GLN A 97 12.84 12.44 21.12
N THR A 98 12.75 13.74 21.45
CA THR A 98 12.67 14.80 20.46
C THR A 98 13.94 14.82 19.59
N ARG A 99 15.12 14.76 20.20
CA ARG A 99 16.41 14.74 19.49
C ARG A 99 16.54 13.57 18.51
N LEU A 100 16.11 12.37 18.93
CA LEU A 100 16.10 11.20 18.04
C LEU A 100 15.20 11.40 16.81
N GLY A 101 14.03 12.02 17.02
CA GLY A 101 13.07 12.31 15.96
C GLY A 101 13.49 13.39 14.96
N LEU A 102 14.39 14.31 15.33
CA LEU A 102 14.84 15.41 14.47
C LEU A 102 15.44 14.94 13.14
N SER A 103 16.19 13.84 13.16
CA SER A 103 16.80 13.27 11.95
C SER A 103 15.79 12.99 10.84
N SER A 104 14.61 12.50 11.21
CA SER A 104 13.50 12.22 10.29
C SER A 104 12.64 13.45 9.98
N LEU A 105 12.58 14.41 10.91
CA LEU A 105 11.72 15.58 10.80
C LEU A 105 12.35 16.66 9.92
N MET A 106 13.63 16.96 10.08
CA MET A 106 14.31 18.06 9.38
C MET A 106 14.18 17.94 7.85
N PRO A 107 14.38 16.77 7.22
CA PRO A 107 14.18 16.62 5.78
C PRO A 107 12.75 16.90 5.32
N ALA A 108 11.75 16.62 6.16
CA ALA A 108 10.35 16.88 5.87
C ALA A 108 9.96 18.35 6.11
N LEU A 109 10.62 19.02 7.06
CA LEU A 109 10.31 20.40 7.44
C LEU A 109 10.99 21.46 6.57
N CYS A 110 12.23 21.21 6.12
CA CYS A 110 12.99 22.16 5.31
C CYS A 110 12.25 22.61 4.02
N PRO A 111 11.58 21.73 3.26
CA PRO A 111 10.81 22.15 2.09
C PRO A 111 9.64 23.11 2.42
N CYS A 112 9.07 23.02 3.63
CA CYS A 112 7.96 23.88 4.05
C CYS A 112 8.38 25.35 4.29
N LEU A 113 9.68 25.64 4.43
CA LEU A 113 10.18 27.02 4.45
C LEU A 113 10.01 27.72 3.10
N LEU A 114 10.02 26.93 2.02
CA LEU A 114 9.92 27.40 0.63
C LEU A 114 8.52 27.12 0.05
N ASP A 115 7.52 26.88 0.90
CA ASP A 115 6.16 26.60 0.46
C ASP A 115 5.52 27.80 -0.25
N ASP A 116 4.56 27.54 -1.13
CA ASP A 116 3.82 28.60 -1.82
C ASP A 116 2.94 29.40 -0.83
N ASP A 117 2.36 28.71 0.15
CA ASP A 117 1.46 29.31 1.14
C ASP A 117 2.24 30.04 2.25
N SER A 118 1.94 31.33 2.43
CA SER A 118 2.61 32.16 3.43
C SER A 118 2.39 31.71 4.86
N LYS A 119 1.21 31.16 5.19
CA LYS A 119 0.90 30.71 6.55
C LYS A 119 1.71 29.47 6.88
N VAL A 120 1.89 28.57 5.91
CA VAL A 120 2.76 27.39 6.10
C VAL A 120 4.17 27.85 6.43
N ARG A 121 4.75 28.74 5.62
CA ARG A 121 6.10 29.29 5.86
C ARG A 121 6.24 29.92 7.26
N THR A 122 5.33 30.80 7.65
CA THR A 122 5.35 31.46 8.97
C THR A 122 5.26 30.46 10.11
N THR A 123 4.36 29.48 10.00
CA THR A 123 4.20 28.43 11.02
C THR A 123 5.43 27.54 11.13
N THR A 124 6.06 27.22 10.00
CA THR A 124 7.30 26.44 9.96
C THR A 124 8.46 27.19 10.62
N ILE A 125 8.59 28.51 10.38
CA ILE A 125 9.62 29.34 11.03
C ILE A 125 9.44 29.34 12.56
N GLN A 126 8.21 29.55 13.04
CA GLN A 126 7.89 29.49 14.47
C GLN A 126 8.24 28.13 15.09
N LEU A 127 8.05 27.04 14.35
CA LEU A 127 8.44 25.70 14.81
C LEU A 127 9.96 25.56 14.92
N PHE A 128 10.72 26.12 13.97
CA PHE A 128 12.18 26.12 14.04
C PHE A 128 12.70 26.92 15.23
N GLU A 129 12.14 28.10 15.50
CA GLU A 129 12.49 28.90 16.68
C GLU A 129 12.29 28.09 17.97
N LEU A 130 11.13 27.45 18.12
CA LEU A 130 10.82 26.61 19.28
C LEU A 130 11.71 25.37 19.40
N LEU A 131 12.21 24.85 18.29
CA LEU A 131 13.14 23.72 18.25
C LEU A 131 14.57 24.13 18.63
N ILE A 132 14.97 25.36 18.32
CA ILE A 132 16.30 25.89 18.66
C ILE A 132 16.37 26.26 20.15
N ASP A 133 15.26 26.76 20.71
CA ASP A 133 15.17 27.15 22.12
C ASP A 133 15.04 25.96 23.09
N LYS A 134 14.87 24.73 22.59
CA LYS A 134 14.69 23.49 23.36
C LYS A 134 15.94 22.61 23.40
#